data_AF-A0A9X0JTP0-F1
#
_entry.id   AF-A0A9X0JTP0-F1
#
_cell.length_a   1.000
_cell.length_b   1.000
_cell.length_c   1.000
_cell.angle_alpha   90.00
_cell.angle_beta   90.00
_cell.angle_gamma   90.00
#
_symmetry.space_group_name_H-M   'P 1'
#
loop_
_entity.id
_entity.type
_entity.pdbx_description
1 polymer ?
#
loop_
_entity_poly.entity_id
_entity_poly.type
_entity_poly.pdbx_seq_one_letter_code
_entity_poly.pdbx_strand_id
1 'polypeptide(L)'
;MQDNVLEQLIKSLSVLSLEKEREIAAVDLHDIYESAERFEKMLENIINSKHSKEDLIDALIEVEIELDHINWHYKSLKKQLKILMKD
;
A
#
# COMPACT_ATOMS: atom_id res chain seq x y z
N MET A 1 -24.46 -22.18 31.88
CA MET A 1 -23.14 -21.77 31.36
C MET A 1 -23.27 -20.32 30.97
N GLN A 2 -22.69 -19.43 31.76
CA GLN A 2 -22.58 -18.02 31.41
C GLN A 2 -21.44 -17.97 30.40
N ASP A 3 -21.74 -17.74 29.12
CA ASP A 3 -20.71 -17.55 28.10
C ASP A 3 -19.68 -16.57 28.67
N ASN A 4 -18.41 -16.96 28.62
CA ASN A 4 -17.34 -16.22 29.27
C ASN A 4 -17.33 -14.79 28.72
N VAL A 5 -17.59 -13.80 29.57
CA VAL A 5 -17.62 -12.37 29.18
C VAL A 5 -16.35 -11.98 28.42
N LEU A 6 -15.23 -12.63 28.75
CA LEU A 6 -13.96 -12.50 28.03
C LEU A 6 -14.03 -13.00 26.58
N GLU A 7 -14.66 -14.14 26.30
CA GLU A 7 -14.83 -14.66 24.93
C GLU A 7 -15.72 -13.76 24.08
N GLN A 8 -16.81 -13.23 24.66
CA GLN A 8 -17.67 -12.27 23.97
C GLN A 8 -16.94 -10.96 23.66
N LEU A 9 -16.11 -10.49 24.59
CA LEU A 9 -15.27 -9.31 24.40
C LEU A 9 -14.20 -9.55 23.32
N ILE A 10 -13.50 -10.69 23.37
CA ILE A 10 -12.52 -11.08 22.33
C ILE A 10 -13.19 -11.12 20.96
N LYS A 11 -14.37 -11.73 20.84
CA LYS A 11 -15.12 -11.83 19.58
C LYS A 11 -15.60 -10.47 19.06
N SER A 12 -15.97 -9.55 19.95
CA SER A 12 -16.38 -8.19 19.57
C SER A 12 -15.17 -7.36 19.13
N LEU A 13 -14.05 -7.49 19.82
CA LEU A 13 -12.80 -6.79 19.51
C LEU A 13 -12.11 -7.34 18.25
N SER A 14 -12.26 -8.63 17.93
CA SER A 14 -11.71 -9.21 16.70
C SER A 14 -12.38 -8.70 15.43
N VAL A 15 -13.65 -8.30 15.49
CA VAL A 15 -14.33 -7.67 14.34
C VAL A 15 -13.75 -6.28 14.08
N LEU A 16 -13.51 -5.52 15.16
CA LEU A 16 -12.90 -4.18 15.08
C LEU A 16 -11.46 -4.22 14.58
N SER A 17 -10.70 -5.28 14.89
CA SER A 17 -9.38 -5.47 14.28
C SER A 17 -9.52 -5.69 12.77
N LEU A 18 -10.38 -6.63 12.34
CA LEU A 18 -10.54 -6.95 10.93
C LEU A 18 -11.03 -5.76 10.10
N GLU A 19 -11.88 -4.89 10.66
CA GLU A 19 -12.30 -3.64 10.04
C GLU A 19 -11.10 -2.71 9.82
N LYS A 20 -10.27 -2.51 10.85
CA LYS A 20 -9.03 -1.74 10.74
C LYS A 20 -8.06 -2.33 9.72
N GLU A 21 -7.89 -3.66 9.69
CA GLU A 21 -7.02 -4.31 8.70
C GLU A 21 -7.57 -4.14 7.27
N ARG A 22 -8.89 -4.13 7.08
CA ARG A 22 -9.54 -3.82 5.79
C ARG A 22 -9.36 -2.37 5.38
N GLU A 23 -9.49 -1.43 6.31
CA GLU A 23 -9.24 0.00 6.05
C GLU A 23 -7.81 0.22 5.59
N ILE A 24 -6.83 -0.35 6.29
CA ILE A 24 -5.41 -0.25 5.91
C ILE A 24 -5.19 -0.88 4.53
N ALA A 25 -5.77 -2.05 4.25
CA ALA A 25 -5.66 -2.69 2.94
C ALA A 25 -6.28 -1.83 1.81
N ALA A 26 -7.39 -1.16 2.07
CA ALA A 26 -8.03 -0.27 1.10
C ALA A 26 -7.17 0.97 0.81
N VAL A 27 -6.59 1.56 1.84
CA VAL A 27 -5.63 2.68 1.71
C VAL A 27 -4.40 2.23 0.92
N ASP A 28 -3.77 1.12 1.31
CA ASP A 28 -2.59 0.61 0.60
C ASP A 28 -2.88 0.31 -0.88
N LEU A 29 -4.05 -0.24 -1.21
CA LEU A 29 -4.45 -0.48 -2.60
C LEU A 29 -4.62 0.83 -3.39
N HIS A 30 -5.25 1.83 -2.78
CA HIS A 30 -5.46 3.13 -3.41
C HIS A 30 -4.12 3.86 -3.65
N ASP A 31 -3.24 3.87 -2.65
CA ASP A 31 -1.93 4.50 -2.77
C ASP A 31 -1.07 3.81 -3.85
N ILE A 32 -1.07 2.47 -3.91
CA ILE A 32 -0.39 1.74 -4.99
C ILE A 32 -0.94 2.14 -6.36
N TYR A 33 -2.25 2.28 -6.49
CA TYR A 33 -2.88 2.67 -7.76
C TYR A 33 -2.44 4.08 -8.18
N GLU A 34 -2.55 5.06 -7.30
CA GLU A 34 -2.13 6.44 -7.61
C GLU A 34 -0.64 6.53 -7.93
N SER A 35 0.20 5.85 -7.15
CA SER A 35 1.64 5.82 -7.37
C SER A 35 2.02 5.15 -8.69
N ALA A 36 1.31 4.09 -9.08
CA ALA A 36 1.52 3.46 -10.37
C ALA A 36 1.20 4.42 -11.54
N GLU A 37 0.12 5.20 -11.45
CA GLU A 37 -0.18 6.23 -12.45
C GLU A 37 0.89 7.33 -12.51
N ARG A 38 1.42 7.76 -11.36
CA ARG A 38 2.49 8.76 -11.29
C ARG A 38 3.78 8.21 -11.92
N PHE A 39 4.14 6.97 -11.58
CA PHE A 39 5.27 6.27 -12.16
C PHE A 39 5.17 6.15 -13.68
N GLU A 40 3.99 5.78 -14.21
CA GLU A 40 3.76 5.73 -15.65
C GLU A 40 4.00 7.10 -16.31
N LYS A 41 3.44 8.18 -15.75
CA LYS A 41 3.66 9.56 -16.24
C LYS A 41 5.13 9.97 -16.17
N MET A 42 5.86 9.58 -15.13
CA MET A 42 7.30 9.84 -15.02
C MET A 42 8.07 9.16 -16.15
N LEU A 43 7.77 7.89 -16.44
CA LEU A 43 8.38 7.16 -17.55
C LEU A 43 8.05 7.80 -18.90
N GLU A 44 6.80 8.19 -19.13
CA GLU A 44 6.40 8.91 -20.35
C GLU A 44 7.19 10.22 -20.52
N ASN A 45 7.36 10.98 -19.44
CA ASN A 45 8.14 12.22 -19.46
C ASN A 45 9.61 11.97 -19.77
N ILE A 46 10.20 10.90 -19.21
CA ILE A 46 11.59 10.48 -19.47
C ILE A 46 11.77 10.10 -20.95
N ILE A 47 10.83 9.33 -21.52
CA ILE A 47 10.92 8.83 -22.89
C ILE A 47 10.67 9.93 -23.92
N ASN A 48 9.68 10.80 -23.68
CA ASN A 48 9.18 11.74 -24.68
C ASN A 48 9.87 13.10 -24.69
N SER A 49 10.72 13.39 -23.70
CA SER A 49 11.39 14.70 -23.58
C SER A 49 12.88 14.61 -23.83
N LYS A 50 13.47 15.68 -24.36
CA LYS A 50 14.93 15.83 -24.40
C LYS A 50 15.41 16.24 -23.02
N HIS A 51 16.12 15.34 -22.35
CA HIS A 51 16.73 15.58 -21.05
C HIS A 51 18.22 15.86 -21.21
N SER A 52 18.76 16.78 -20.41
CA SER A 52 20.20 16.75 -20.16
C SER A 52 20.56 15.51 -19.33
N LYS A 53 21.86 15.23 -19.19
CA LYS A 53 22.30 14.13 -18.33
C LYS A 53 21.90 14.34 -16.87
N GLU A 54 21.94 15.59 -16.39
CA GLU A 54 21.59 15.93 -15.01
C GLU A 54 20.08 15.78 -14.79
N ASP A 55 19.25 16.32 -15.71
CA ASP A 55 17.79 16.17 -15.64
C ASP A 55 17.36 14.69 -15.65
N LEU A 56 18.04 13.85 -16.44
CA LEU A 56 17.77 12.42 -16.47
C LEU A 56 18.12 11.73 -15.16
N ILE A 57 19.22 12.13 -14.50
CA ILE A 57 19.59 11.57 -13.19
C ILE A 57 18.55 11.94 -12.15
N ASP A 58 18.12 13.19 -12.10
CA ASP A 58 17.09 13.64 -11.16
C ASP A 58 15.76 12.91 -11.39
N ALA A 59 15.34 12.75 -12.65
CA ALA A 59 14.13 12.00 -12.99
C ALA A 59 14.21 10.52 -12.59
N LEU A 60 15.38 9.89 -12.71
CA LEU A 60 15.58 8.50 -12.29
C LEU A 60 15.57 8.34 -10.76
N ILE A 61 16.05 9.34 -10.02
CA ILE A 61 15.96 9.36 -8.55
C ILE A 61 14.49 9.45 -8.12
N GLU A 62 13.69 10.32 -8.74
CA GLU A 62 12.25 10.41 -8.45
C GLU A 62 11.51 9.10 -8.75
N VAL A 63 11.88 8.42 -9.85
CA VAL A 63 11.36 7.09 -10.18
C VAL A 63 11.70 6.07 -9.09
N GLU A 64 12.94 6.07 -8.58
CA GLU A 64 13.35 5.17 -7.49
C GLU A 64 12.51 5.42 -6.22
N ILE A 65 12.29 6.68 -5.87
CA ILE A 65 11.47 7.08 -4.71
C ILE A 65 10.03 6.58 -4.86
N GLU A 66 9.42 6.77 -6.03
CA GLU A 66 8.03 6.33 -6.27
C GLU A 66 7.92 4.80 -6.24
N LEU A 67 8.90 4.07 -6.79
CA LEU A 67 8.94 2.61 -6.72
C LEU A 67 9.10 2.09 -5.28
N ASP A 68 9.90 2.77 -4.46
CA ASP A 68 10.04 2.44 -3.04
C ASP A 68 8.74 2.67 -2.27
N HIS A 69 8.00 3.74 -2.61
CA HIS A 69 6.69 4.02 -2.03
C HIS A 69 5.67 2.91 -2.36
N ILE A 70 5.58 2.51 -3.64
CA ILE A 70 4.73 1.37 -4.08
C ILE A 70 5.10 0.09 -3.32
N ASN A 71 6.39 -0.21 -3.22
CA ASN A 71 6.88 -1.41 -2.55
C ASN A 71 6.55 -1.40 -1.04
N TRP A 72 6.59 -0.24 -0.40
CA TRP A 72 6.21 -0.09 1.00
C TRP A 72 4.73 -0.45 1.22
N HIS A 73 3.83 0.16 0.45
CA HIS A 73 2.40 -0.14 0.51
C HIS A 73 2.09 -1.59 0.14
N TYR A 74 2.78 -2.16 -0.86
CA TYR A 74 2.60 -3.56 -1.22
C TYR A 74 2.98 -4.51 -0.07
N LYS A 75 4.07 -4.24 0.65
CA LYS A 75 4.45 -5.03 1.84
C LYS A 75 3.43 -4.90 2.96
N SER A 76 2.90 -3.70 3.19
CA SER A 76 1.82 -3.47 4.16
C SER A 76 0.56 -4.24 3.78
N LEU A 77 0.09 -4.09 2.53
CA LEU A 77 -1.07 -4.79 1.99
C LEU A 77 -0.94 -6.31 2.14
N LYS A 78 0.23 -6.86 1.76
CA LYS A 78 0.51 -8.30 1.90
C LYS A 78 0.41 -8.77 3.36
N LYS A 79 0.77 -7.91 4.33
CA LYS A 79 0.60 -8.22 5.76
C LYS A 79 -0.88 -8.21 6.15
N GLN A 80 -1.66 -7.23 5.70
CA GLN A 80 -3.09 -7.17 5.99
C GLN A 80 -3.86 -8.34 5.38
N LEU A 81 -3.59 -8.67 4.11
CA LEU A 81 -4.22 -9.80 3.43
C LEU A 81 -3.93 -11.12 4.13
N LYS A 82 -2.72 -11.32 4.68
CA LYS A 82 -2.41 -12.53 5.48
C LYS A 82 -3.22 -12.63 6.77
N ILE A 83 -3.69 -11.52 7.32
CA ILE A 83 -4.57 -11.50 8.50
C ILE A 83 -6.00 -11.77 8.05
N LEU A 84 -6.46 -11.07 7.00
CA LEU A 84 -7.84 -11.15 6.49
C LEU A 84 -8.19 -12.49 5.81
N MET A 85 -7.21 -13.16 5.20
CA MET A 85 -7.39 -14.43 4.46
C MET A 85 -7.04 -15.67 5.29
N LYS A 86 -6.63 -15.50 6.55
CA LYS A 86 -6.58 -16.61 7.49
C LYS A 86 -7.99 -16.81 8.06
N ASP A 87 -8.75 -17.67 7.40
CA ASP A 87 -9.79 -18.46 8.08
C ASP A 87 -9.16 -19.34 9.17
#